data_AF-A0A2N5J7Y9-F1
#
_entry.id   AF-A0A2N5J7Y9-F1
#
_cell.length_a   1.000
_cell.length_b   1.000
_cell.length_c   1.000
_cell.angle_alpha   90.00
_cell.angle_beta   90.00
_cell.angle_gamma   90.00
#
_symmetry.space_group_name_H-M   'P 1'
#
loop_
_entity.id
_entity.type
_entity.pdbx_description
1 polymer ?
#
loop_
_entity_poly.entity_id
_entity_poly.type
_entity_poly.pdbx_seq_one_letter_code
_entity_poly.pdbx_strand_id
1 'polypeptide(L)'
;MTEHEMARRLLLPAIMLIEDDPDLGSMMSEMLDVDYRVDWARTRRQADELMRAEGSSGYDALIVDRRLPDGDGLDLIRSLRRAGVTVPALMLTALSTVDDIVEGLDGGANDYLTKPFHITELEARLRALLRGYHAQSANMIIGDWLLKSDAMLIEDPDGRTVPLTDTETHSHPHPRGW
;
A
#
# COMPACT_ATOMS: atom_id res chain seq x y z
N MET A 1 -19.85 16.66 14.13
CA MET A 1 -19.83 15.62 13.09
C MET A 1 -21.05 14.74 13.30
N THR A 2 -21.89 14.59 12.30
CA THR A 2 -23.09 13.75 12.37
C THR A 2 -22.73 12.27 12.21
N GLU A 3 -23.60 11.36 12.63
CA GLU A 3 -23.41 9.91 12.49
C GLU A 3 -23.20 9.49 11.01
N HIS A 4 -23.88 10.19 10.08
CA HIS A 4 -23.75 9.99 8.64
C HIS A 4 -22.38 10.45 8.09
N GLU A 5 -21.84 11.55 8.62
CA GLU A 5 -20.49 12.03 8.28
C GLU A 5 -19.40 11.08 8.79
N MET A 6 -19.57 10.54 10.01
CA MET A 6 -18.64 9.55 10.57
C MET A 6 -18.64 8.25 9.76
N ALA A 7 -19.82 7.74 9.39
CA ALA A 7 -19.93 6.54 8.54
C ALA A 7 -19.26 6.75 7.17
N ARG A 8 -19.43 7.93 6.56
CA ARG A 8 -18.80 8.25 5.27
C ARG A 8 -17.28 8.35 5.38
N ARG A 9 -16.76 8.82 6.52
CA ARG A 9 -15.33 8.93 6.79
C ARG A 9 -14.68 7.56 7.02
N LEU A 10 -15.40 6.61 7.59
CA LEU A 10 -14.94 5.22 7.72
C LEU A 10 -14.81 4.49 6.36
N LEU A 11 -15.43 5.00 5.30
CA LEU A 11 -15.30 4.48 3.94
C LEU A 11 -14.12 5.07 3.15
N LEU A 12 -13.40 6.05 3.73
CA LEU A 12 -12.20 6.58 3.10
C LEU A 12 -11.03 5.60 3.24
N PRO A 13 -10.12 5.53 2.26
CA PRO A 13 -8.95 4.69 2.37
C PRO A 13 -8.10 5.08 3.58
N ALA A 14 -7.61 4.07 4.30
CA ALA A 14 -6.76 4.24 5.47
C ALA A 14 -5.28 4.27 5.06
N ILE A 15 -4.57 5.31 5.50
CA ILE A 15 -3.18 5.59 5.15
C ILE A 15 -2.36 5.63 6.42
N MET A 16 -1.28 4.85 6.45
CA MET A 16 -0.25 4.95 7.48
C MET A 16 0.87 5.86 6.98
N LEU A 17 1.00 7.04 7.58
CA LEU A 17 2.11 7.97 7.34
C LEU A 17 3.22 7.74 8.36
N ILE A 18 4.45 7.54 7.90
CA ILE A 18 5.62 7.30 8.74
C ILE A 18 6.68 8.35 8.39
N GLU A 19 6.76 9.42 9.18
CA GLU A 19 7.59 10.60 8.95
C GLU A 19 8.00 11.20 10.31
N ASP A 20 9.30 11.40 10.55
CA ASP A 20 9.81 11.83 11.86
C ASP A 20 9.80 13.35 12.04
N ASP A 21 9.92 14.11 10.94
CA ASP A 21 9.81 15.56 10.93
C ASP A 21 8.39 16.00 11.33
N PRO A 22 8.24 16.73 12.46
CA PRO A 22 6.93 17.09 12.98
C PRO A 22 6.19 18.10 12.10
N ASP A 23 6.91 19.01 11.42
CA ASP A 23 6.31 20.05 10.60
C ASP A 23 5.82 19.45 9.29
N LEU A 24 6.65 18.64 8.63
CA LEU A 24 6.28 17.94 7.41
C LEU A 24 5.17 16.91 7.67
N GLY A 25 5.30 16.10 8.72
CA GLY A 25 4.31 15.09 9.07
C GLY A 25 2.95 15.68 9.44
N SER A 26 2.91 16.79 10.19
CA SER A 26 1.64 17.49 10.49
C SER A 26 1.01 18.07 9.23
N MET A 27 1.78 18.76 8.39
CA MET A 27 1.29 19.33 7.13
C MET A 27 0.73 18.24 6.20
N MET A 28 1.45 17.12 6.05
CA MET A 28 1.00 16.01 5.21
C MET A 28 -0.24 15.34 5.76
N SER A 29 -0.30 15.11 7.07
CA SER A 29 -1.47 14.55 7.73
C SER A 29 -2.70 15.42 7.47
N GLU A 30 -2.61 16.73 7.73
CA GLU A 30 -3.71 17.67 7.52
C GLU A 30 -4.20 17.72 6.07
N MET A 31 -3.28 17.73 5.10
CA MET A 31 -3.66 17.82 3.68
C MET A 31 -4.30 16.53 3.18
N LEU A 32 -3.75 15.38 3.58
CA LEU A 32 -4.27 14.06 3.18
C LEU A 32 -5.59 13.72 3.88
N ASP A 33 -5.82 14.24 5.08
CA ASP A 33 -7.01 13.94 5.88
C ASP A 33 -8.33 14.39 5.22
N VAL A 34 -8.26 15.19 4.15
CA VAL A 34 -9.42 15.58 3.33
C VAL A 34 -10.01 14.39 2.58
N ASP A 35 -9.16 13.53 2.02
CA ASP A 35 -9.55 12.42 1.13
C ASP A 35 -9.28 11.03 1.74
N TYR A 36 -8.52 10.98 2.84
CA TYR A 36 -8.06 9.75 3.46
C TYR A 36 -8.26 9.75 4.98
N ARG A 37 -8.27 8.57 5.58
CA ARG A 37 -8.06 8.41 7.03
C ARG A 37 -6.56 8.28 7.26
N VAL A 38 -5.94 9.20 7.97
CA VAL A 38 -4.48 9.19 8.17
C VAL A 38 -4.14 8.87 9.62
N ASP A 39 -3.38 7.81 9.83
CA ASP A 39 -2.64 7.59 11.06
C ASP A 39 -1.18 7.96 10.85
N TRP A 40 -0.60 8.71 11.79
CA TRP A 40 0.77 9.21 11.69
C TRP A 40 1.66 8.64 12.79
N ALA A 41 2.76 8.01 12.35
CA ALA A 41 3.86 7.55 13.17
C ALA A 41 5.14 8.33 12.88
N ARG A 42 5.94 8.58 13.92
CA ARG A 42 7.25 9.26 13.82
C ARG A 42 8.44 8.30 13.88
N THR A 43 8.17 7.01 14.07
CA THR A 43 9.17 5.95 14.24
C THR A 43 8.63 4.64 13.66
N ARG A 44 9.51 3.73 13.25
CA ARG A 44 9.11 2.39 12.80
C ARG A 44 8.38 1.63 13.90
N ARG A 45 8.86 1.76 15.15
CA ARG A 45 8.21 1.13 16.32
C ARG A 45 6.76 1.58 16.51
N GLN A 46 6.50 2.88 16.37
CA GLN A 46 5.14 3.41 16.51
C GLN A 46 4.24 2.95 15.36
N ALA A 47 4.76 2.90 14.14
CA ALA A 47 4.03 2.35 12.99
C ALA A 47 3.62 0.90 13.23
N ASP A 48 4.57 0.08 13.70
CA ASP A 48 4.37 -1.30 14.11
C ASP A 48 3.29 -1.48 15.19
N GLU A 49 3.24 -0.58 16.19
CA GLU A 49 2.22 -0.59 17.24
C GLU A 49 0.82 -0.29 16.69
N LEU A 50 0.69 0.72 15.83
CA LEU A 50 -0.57 1.11 15.19
C LEU A 50 -1.06 0.04 14.20
N MET A 51 -0.18 -0.50 13.36
CA MET A 51 -0.51 -1.59 12.42
C MET A 51 -0.98 -2.85 13.13
N ARG A 52 -0.43 -3.18 14.31
CA ARG A 52 -0.94 -4.31 15.11
C ARG A 52 -2.30 -4.04 15.73
N ALA A 53 -2.58 -2.80 16.10
CA ALA A 53 -3.86 -2.42 16.68
C ALA A 53 -5.01 -2.49 15.66
N GLU A 54 -4.76 -2.06 14.41
CA GLU A 54 -5.74 -2.15 13.31
C GLU A 54 -5.83 -3.56 12.69
N GLY A 55 -4.77 -4.38 12.82
CA GLY A 55 -4.69 -5.72 12.25
C GLY A 55 -4.02 -5.75 10.86
N SER A 56 -3.74 -6.96 10.36
CA SER A 56 -2.84 -7.20 9.22
C SER A 56 -3.26 -6.55 7.89
N SER A 57 -4.50 -6.09 7.75
CA SER A 57 -5.06 -5.46 6.54
C SER A 57 -5.73 -4.11 6.84
N GLY A 58 -5.31 -3.42 7.91
CA GLY A 58 -5.97 -2.19 8.37
C GLY A 58 -5.70 -0.93 7.53
N TYR A 59 -4.70 -0.98 6.65
CA TYR A 59 -4.29 0.16 5.82
C TYR A 59 -4.32 -0.19 4.34
N ASP A 60 -4.76 0.76 3.52
CA ASP A 60 -4.81 0.66 2.06
C ASP A 60 -3.51 1.12 1.40
N ALA A 61 -2.71 1.95 2.06
CA ALA A 61 -1.35 2.28 1.64
C ALA A 61 -0.47 2.78 2.79
N LEU A 62 0.84 2.67 2.60
CA LEU A 62 1.87 3.23 3.47
C LEU A 62 2.59 4.38 2.76
N ILE A 63 2.86 5.46 3.49
CA ILE A 63 3.82 6.51 3.09
C ILE A 63 4.96 6.45 4.09
N VAL A 64 6.18 6.18 3.63
CA VAL A 64 7.32 5.86 4.50
C VAL A 64 8.51 6.74 4.19
N ASP A 65 8.98 7.55 5.14
CA ASP A 65 10.32 8.13 5.03
C ASP A 65 11.38 7.02 5.13
N ARG A 66 12.33 7.04 4.21
CA ARG A 66 13.50 6.17 4.24
C ARG A 66 14.35 6.37 5.49
N ARG A 67 14.51 7.61 5.98
CA ARG A 67 15.35 7.91 7.15
C ARG A 67 14.49 8.16 8.37
N LEU A 68 14.43 7.18 9.27
CA LEU A 68 13.72 7.30 10.53
C LEU A 68 14.72 7.25 11.70
N PRO A 69 14.40 7.88 12.85
CA PRO A 69 15.30 7.95 13.99
C PRO A 69 15.62 6.58 14.60
N ASP A 70 14.79 5.57 14.35
CA ASP A 70 14.97 4.20 14.82
C ASP A 70 15.40 3.22 13.72
N GLY A 71 15.69 3.66 12.49
CA GLY A 71 16.29 2.83 11.42
C GLY A 71 15.87 3.21 10.00
N ASP A 72 16.13 2.33 9.03
CA ASP A 72 15.74 2.54 7.63
C ASP A 72 14.28 2.12 7.40
N GLY A 73 13.50 2.98 6.74
CA GLY A 73 12.12 2.71 6.35
C GLY A 73 11.99 1.56 5.34
N LEU A 74 13.00 1.31 4.52
CA LEU A 74 13.03 0.15 3.62
C LEU A 74 13.08 -1.16 4.39
N ASP A 75 13.76 -1.20 5.54
CA ASP A 75 13.81 -2.40 6.38
C ASP A 75 12.45 -2.71 7.03
N LEU A 76 11.63 -1.69 7.29
CA LEU A 76 10.23 -1.86 7.71
C LEU A 76 9.40 -2.48 6.57
N ILE A 77 9.52 -1.97 5.33
CA ILE A 77 8.82 -2.55 4.19
C ILE A 77 9.26 -4.02 3.98
N ARG A 78 10.57 -4.30 4.02
CA ARG A 78 11.12 -5.65 3.91
C ARG A 78 10.63 -6.58 5.03
N SER A 79 10.44 -6.11 6.26
CA SER A 79 9.90 -6.92 7.35
C SER A 79 8.41 -7.23 7.13
N LEU A 80 7.63 -6.24 6.68
CA LEU A 80 6.22 -6.40 6.34
C LEU A 80 6.02 -7.41 5.21
N ARG A 81 6.81 -7.32 4.13
CA ARG A 81 6.76 -8.29 3.02
C ARG A 81 7.08 -9.71 3.47
N ARG A 82 8.10 -9.89 4.33
CA ARG A 82 8.43 -11.21 4.93
C ARG A 82 7.30 -11.76 5.81
N ALA A 83 6.49 -10.88 6.41
CA ALA A 83 5.31 -11.26 7.18
C ALA A 83 4.05 -11.48 6.31
N GLY A 84 4.17 -11.42 4.98
CA GLY A 84 3.05 -11.60 4.05
C GLY A 84 2.16 -10.36 3.89
N VAL A 85 2.55 -9.21 4.44
CA VAL A 85 1.79 -7.96 4.29
C VAL A 85 2.09 -7.34 2.92
N THR A 86 1.06 -7.23 2.10
CA THR A 86 1.14 -6.78 0.69
C THR A 86 0.69 -5.34 0.48
N VAL A 87 0.33 -4.62 1.54
CA VAL A 87 -0.10 -3.22 1.50
C VAL A 87 0.89 -2.37 0.68
N PRO A 88 0.43 -1.60 -0.31
CA PRO A 88 1.31 -0.84 -1.19
C PRO A 88 2.02 0.26 -0.41
N ALA A 89 3.30 0.49 -0.71
CA ALA A 89 4.12 1.48 -0.01
C ALA A 89 4.74 2.49 -0.99
N LEU A 90 4.56 3.78 -0.68
CA LEU A 90 5.25 4.91 -1.28
C LEU A 90 6.43 5.31 -0.37
N MET A 91 7.65 5.23 -0.88
CA MET A 91 8.82 5.67 -0.12
C MET A 91 9.19 7.12 -0.42
N LEU A 92 9.36 7.93 0.62
CA LEU A 92 9.93 9.27 0.55
C LEU A 92 11.44 9.18 0.73
N THR A 93 12.21 9.76 -0.19
CA THR A 93 13.68 9.62 -0.18
C THR A 93 14.38 10.91 -0.55
N ALA A 94 15.47 11.24 0.14
CA ALA A 94 16.39 12.29 -0.31
C ALA A 94 17.37 11.79 -1.39
N LEU A 95 17.43 10.48 -1.61
CA LEU A 95 18.34 9.82 -2.53
C LEU A 95 17.69 9.64 -3.91
N SER A 96 18.34 10.16 -4.94
CA SER A 96 17.85 10.21 -6.33
C SER A 96 18.72 9.42 -7.30
N THR A 97 19.65 8.59 -6.81
CA THR A 97 20.42 7.73 -7.70
C THR A 97 19.53 6.60 -8.22
N VAL A 98 19.78 6.16 -9.45
CA VAL A 98 19.04 5.05 -10.05
C VAL A 98 19.20 3.79 -9.19
N ASP A 99 20.38 3.56 -8.62
CA ASP A 99 20.66 2.40 -7.78
C ASP A 99 19.82 2.40 -6.49
N ASP A 100 19.60 3.57 -5.89
CA ASP A 100 18.74 3.73 -4.70
C ASP A 100 17.26 3.41 -4.99
N ILE A 101 16.79 3.76 -6.19
CA ILE A 101 15.41 3.48 -6.62
C ILE A 101 15.24 1.99 -6.93
N VAL A 102 16.24 1.39 -7.60
CA VAL A 102 16.22 -0.05 -7.94
C VAL A 102 16.27 -0.90 -6.68
N GLU A 103 17.19 -0.64 -5.74
CA GLU A 103 17.28 -1.37 -4.47
C GLU A 103 15.95 -1.31 -3.69
N GLY A 104 15.30 -0.16 -3.79
CA GLY A 104 14.04 0.10 -3.16
C GLY A 104 12.86 -0.68 -3.75
N LEU A 105 12.74 -0.69 -5.07
CA LEU A 105 11.72 -1.48 -5.78
C LEU A 105 11.94 -2.98 -5.54
N ASP A 106 13.19 -3.44 -5.59
CA ASP A 106 13.55 -4.83 -5.29
C ASP A 106 13.28 -5.19 -3.82
N GLY A 107 13.36 -4.20 -2.92
CA GLY A 107 13.01 -4.33 -1.50
C GLY A 107 11.51 -4.35 -1.20
N GLY A 108 10.66 -4.21 -2.22
CA GLY A 108 9.21 -4.39 -2.12
C GLY A 108 8.40 -3.11 -1.93
N ALA A 109 9.01 -1.94 -2.08
CA ALA A 109 8.26 -0.69 -2.23
C ALA A 109 7.62 -0.64 -3.64
N ASN A 110 6.49 0.04 -3.74
CA ASN A 110 5.70 0.07 -4.97
C ASN A 110 5.98 1.33 -5.81
N ASP A 111 6.36 2.43 -5.15
CA ASP A 111 6.75 3.68 -5.81
C ASP A 111 7.67 4.51 -4.90
N TYR A 112 8.35 5.49 -5.49
CA TYR A 112 9.30 6.39 -4.86
C TYR A 112 8.94 7.85 -5.14
N LEU A 113 9.16 8.71 -4.14
CA LEU A 113 9.04 10.16 -4.28
C LEU A 113 10.26 10.84 -3.66
N THR A 114 10.99 11.60 -4.47
CA THR A 114 12.20 12.31 -4.03
C THR A 114 11.85 13.59 -3.27
N LYS A 115 12.50 13.85 -2.13
CA LYS A 115 12.45 15.12 -1.39
C LYS A 115 13.41 16.14 -2.05
N PRO A 116 13.01 17.43 -2.22
CA PRO A 116 11.69 17.99 -1.93
C PRO A 116 10.66 17.64 -3.01
N PHE A 117 9.39 17.50 -2.60
CA PHE A 117 8.28 17.19 -3.50
C PHE A 117 7.12 18.18 -3.32
N HIS A 118 6.24 18.23 -4.31
CA HIS A 118 4.95 18.92 -4.18
C HIS A 118 3.90 17.95 -3.63
N ILE A 119 3.02 18.44 -2.74
CA ILE A 119 1.96 17.61 -2.16
C ILE A 119 1.01 17.04 -3.22
N THR A 120 0.79 17.78 -4.32
CA THR A 120 0.00 17.34 -5.46
C THR A 120 0.63 16.15 -6.19
N GLU A 121 1.96 16.05 -6.21
CA GLU A 121 2.68 14.89 -6.75
C GLU A 121 2.50 13.68 -5.84
N LEU A 122 2.66 13.87 -4.53
CA LEU A 122 2.44 12.81 -3.53
C LEU A 122 1.02 12.23 -3.66
N GLU A 123 0.00 13.07 -3.71
CA GLU A 123 -1.37 12.63 -3.88
C GLU A 123 -1.59 11.90 -5.21
N ALA A 124 -0.97 12.36 -6.30
CA ALA A 124 -1.11 11.70 -7.60
C ALA A 124 -0.54 10.28 -7.59
N ARG A 125 0.62 10.09 -6.95
CA ARG A 125 1.25 8.77 -6.74
C ARG A 125 0.44 7.90 -5.81
N LEU A 126 -0.04 8.45 -4.69
CA LEU A 126 -0.89 7.73 -3.75
C LEU A 126 -2.18 7.24 -4.43
N ARG A 127 -2.86 8.10 -5.20
CA ARG A 127 -4.03 7.71 -6.00
C ARG A 127 -3.69 6.62 -7.02
N ALA A 128 -2.51 6.64 -7.63
CA ALA A 128 -2.08 5.61 -8.56
C ALA A 128 -1.84 4.26 -7.87
N LEU A 129 -1.18 4.27 -6.70
CA LEU A 129 -0.95 3.09 -5.87
C LEU A 129 -2.27 2.44 -5.45
N LEU A 130 -3.20 3.24 -4.91
CA LEU A 130 -4.50 2.75 -4.47
C LEU A 130 -5.31 2.17 -5.63
N ARG A 131 -5.31 2.80 -6.82
CA ARG A 131 -5.98 2.22 -8.01
C ARG A 131 -5.41 0.86 -8.40
N GLY A 132 -4.09 0.72 -8.39
CA GLY A 132 -3.41 -0.53 -8.74
C GLY A 132 -3.68 -1.64 -7.72
N TYR A 133 -3.66 -1.30 -6.43
CA TYR A 133 -3.93 -2.23 -5.35
C TYR A 133 -5.40 -2.66 -5.29
N HIS A 134 -6.35 -1.73 -5.43
CA HIS A 134 -7.77 -2.07 -5.53
C HIS A 134 -8.09 -2.87 -6.78
N ALA A 135 -7.41 -2.64 -7.91
CA ALA A 135 -7.56 -3.50 -9.10
C ALA A 135 -7.01 -4.92 -8.87
N GLN A 136 -5.96 -5.07 -8.06
CA GLN A 136 -5.42 -6.37 -7.68
C GLN A 136 -6.23 -7.06 -6.58
N SER A 137 -6.91 -6.33 -5.69
CA SER A 137 -7.71 -6.87 -4.58
C SER A 137 -9.20 -6.97 -4.89
N ALA A 138 -9.67 -6.40 -6.01
CA ALA A 138 -11.05 -6.51 -6.44
C ALA A 138 -11.37 -7.94 -6.89
N ASN A 139 -12.55 -8.40 -6.51
CA ASN A 139 -13.09 -9.63 -7.07
C ASN A 139 -13.29 -9.45 -8.59
N MET A 140 -12.72 -10.35 -9.38
CA MET A 140 -12.77 -10.29 -10.83
C MET A 140 -13.60 -11.45 -11.38
N ILE A 141 -14.53 -11.16 -12.28
CA ILE A 141 -15.27 -12.20 -13.00
C ILE A 141 -14.43 -12.64 -14.22
N ILE A 142 -14.15 -13.94 -14.32
CA ILE A 142 -13.44 -14.58 -15.42
C ILE A 142 -14.36 -15.68 -16.00
N GLY A 143 -15.03 -15.37 -17.12
CA GLY A 143 -16.13 -16.21 -17.60
C GLY A 143 -17.26 -16.23 -16.56
N ASP A 144 -17.63 -17.42 -16.09
CA ASP A 144 -18.65 -17.58 -15.03
C ASP A 144 -18.02 -17.72 -13.63
N TRP A 145 -16.68 -17.61 -13.52
CA TRP A 145 -15.94 -17.80 -12.28
C TRP A 145 -15.63 -16.46 -11.61
N LEU A 146 -15.61 -16.43 -10.28
CA LEU A 146 -15.27 -15.25 -9.49
C LEU A 146 -13.90 -15.45 -8.83
N LEU A 147 -12.89 -14.72 -9.31
CA LEU A 147 -11.62 -14.58 -8.62
C LEU A 147 -11.80 -13.65 -7.41
N LYS A 148 -11.46 -14.14 -6.22
CA LYS A 148 -11.33 -13.34 -4.99
C LYS A 148 -9.86 -13.20 -4.65
N SER A 149 -9.27 -12.12 -5.14
CA SER A 149 -7.83 -11.91 -5.06
C SER A 149 -7.33 -11.65 -3.63
N ASP A 150 -8.18 -11.07 -2.78
CA ASP A 150 -7.91 -10.86 -1.35
C ASP A 150 -7.79 -12.18 -0.56
N ALA A 151 -8.59 -13.17 -0.95
CA ALA A 151 -8.63 -14.50 -0.35
C ALA A 151 -7.80 -15.54 -1.13
N MET A 152 -7.12 -15.13 -2.21
CA MET A 152 -6.36 -15.98 -3.12
C MET A 152 -7.15 -17.25 -3.49
N LEU A 153 -8.39 -17.08 -3.92
CA LEU A 153 -9.25 -18.19 -4.33
C LEU A 153 -10.09 -17.82 -5.54
N ILE A 154 -10.51 -18.83 -6.30
CA ILE A 154 -11.53 -18.71 -7.33
C ILE A 154 -12.79 -19.43 -6.87
N GLU A 155 -13.95 -18.88 -7.18
CA GLU A 155 -15.26 -19.47 -6.93
C GLU A 155 -15.92 -19.82 -8.27
N ASP A 156 -16.40 -21.06 -8.40
CA ASP A 156 -17.13 -21.52 -9.58
C ASP A 156 -18.61 -21.06 -9.53
N PRO A 157 -19.39 -21.21 -10.63
CA PRO A 157 -20.81 -20.79 -10.66
C PRO A 157 -21.71 -21.52 -9.66
N ASP A 158 -21.27 -22.67 -9.16
CA ASP A 158 -21.98 -23.48 -8.17
C ASP A 158 -21.58 -23.09 -6.73
N GLY A 159 -20.71 -22.10 -6.56
CA GLY A 159 -20.24 -21.56 -5.28
C GLY A 159 -19.09 -22.34 -4.63
N ARG A 160 -18.43 -23.25 -5.36
CA ARG A 160 -17.27 -23.99 -4.85
C ARG A 160 -16.01 -23.16 -4.98
N THR A 161 -15.21 -23.14 -3.92
CA THR A 161 -13.96 -22.38 -3.89
C THR A 161 -12.74 -23.28 -4.12
N VAL A 162 -11.79 -22.78 -4.91
CA VAL A 162 -10.48 -23.38 -5.15
C VAL A 162 -9.41 -22.36 -4.74
N PRO A 163 -8.55 -22.65 -3.75
CA PRO A 163 -7.45 -21.78 -3.41
C PRO A 163 -6.40 -21.76 -4.53
N LEU A 164 -5.88 -20.58 -4.82
CA LEU A 164 -4.78 -20.36 -5.75
C LEU A 164 -3.45 -20.64 -5.03
N THR A 165 -2.54 -21.33 -5.72
CA THR A 165 -1.16 -21.54 -5.23
C THR A 165 -0.20 -20.61 -5.96
N ASP A 166 0.94 -20.27 -5.34
CA ASP A 166 1.90 -19.25 -5.79
C ASP A 166 2.46 -19.41 -7.24
N THR A 167 2.15 -20.52 -7.93
CA THR A 167 2.66 -20.81 -9.27
C THR A 167 1.75 -20.32 -10.42
N GLU A 168 0.55 -19.79 -10.15
CA GLU A 168 -0.42 -19.44 -11.22
C GLU A 168 -0.57 -17.95 -11.56
N THR A 169 0.32 -17.05 -11.14
CA THR A 169 0.29 -15.63 -11.54
C THR A 169 1.20 -15.26 -12.72
N HIS A 170 2.05 -16.18 -13.20
CA HIS A 170 2.86 -15.96 -14.39
C HIS A 170 2.13 -16.41 -15.65
N SER A 171 1.35 -15.51 -16.27
CA SER A 171 0.93 -15.69 -17.67
C SER A 171 2.17 -15.80 -18.56
N HIS A 172 2.55 -17.02 -18.93
CA HIS A 172 3.40 -17.27 -20.08
C HIS A 172 2.60 -16.90 -21.34
N PRO A 173 3.03 -15.92 -22.16
CA PRO A 173 2.43 -15.73 -23.46
C PRO A 173 2.78 -16.94 -24.34
N HIS A 174 1.79 -17.75 -24.66
CA HIS A 174 1.92 -18.75 -25.72
C HIS A 174 2.31 -18.06 -27.04
N PRO A 175 3.33 -18.55 -27.77
CA PRO A 175 3.60 -18.05 -29.11
C PRO A 175 2.46 -18.48 -30.03
N ARG A 176 1.74 -17.51 -30.59
CA ARG A 176 0.82 -17.75 -31.69
C ARG A 176 1.63 -18.17 -32.92
N GLY A 177 1.60 -19.46 -33.24
CA GLY A 177 1.95 -19.95 -34.57
C GLY A 177 0.67 -20.09 -35.39
N TRP A 178 0.58 -19.34 -36.48
CA TRP A 178 0.12 -19.74 -37.81
C TRP A 178 0.77 -18.80 -38.82
#